data_AF-A0A352XJV2-F1
#
_entry.id   AF-A0A352XJV2-F1
#
_cell.length_a   1.000
_cell.length_b   1.000
_cell.length_c   1.000
_cell.angle_alpha   90.00
_cell.angle_beta   90.00
_cell.angle_gamma   90.00
#
_symmetry.space_group_name_H-M   'P 1'
#
loop_
_entity.id
_entity.type
_entity.pdbx_description
1 polymer ?
#
loop_
_entity_poly.entity_id
_entity_poly.type
_entity_poly.pdbx_seq_one_letter_code
_entity_poly.pdbx_strand_id
1 'polypeptide(L)'
;MKKKWMLTILFLNLGFANAQCKVYSGSTGYAVAARVEDGKVYSGSSGYNVVARFENGKVYSGSSGYTVIARVEGNKIYSGSSGYNVIGRIDGDKIYLGSTGYKVAARSEGCGGMSFAAAAAACCL
;
A
#
# COMPACT_ATOMS: atom_id res chain seq x y z
N MET A 1 -43.09 25.42 -33.56
CA MET A 1 -42.76 24.01 -33.27
C MET A 1 -41.39 24.00 -32.60
N LYS A 2 -41.35 24.12 -31.27
CA LYS A 2 -41.25 23.03 -30.28
C LYS A 2 -39.89 22.30 -30.33
N LYS A 3 -39.05 22.73 -29.37
CA LYS A 3 -38.02 21.99 -28.63
C LYS A 3 -36.70 21.71 -29.35
N LYS A 4 -35.69 22.51 -29.01
CA LYS A 4 -34.27 22.20 -29.13
C LYS A 4 -33.98 21.04 -28.17
N TRP A 5 -33.74 19.84 -28.68
CA TRP A 5 -33.29 18.71 -27.87
C TRP A 5 -31.80 18.91 -27.61
N MET A 6 -31.51 19.72 -26.60
CA MET A 6 -30.18 19.82 -26.00
C MET A 6 -29.98 18.50 -25.25
N LEU A 7 -29.31 17.54 -25.88
CA LEU A 7 -28.83 16.33 -25.23
C LEU A 7 -27.70 16.75 -24.30
N THR A 8 -28.07 17.28 -23.14
CA THR A 8 -27.15 17.59 -22.05
C THR A 8 -26.56 16.26 -21.60
N ILE A 9 -25.38 15.92 -22.12
CA ILE A 9 -24.56 14.84 -21.60
C ILE A 9 -24.22 15.25 -20.17
N LEU A 10 -25.00 14.72 -19.22
CA LEU A 10 -24.67 14.68 -17.82
C LEU A 10 -23.43 13.78 -17.75
N PHE A 11 -22.24 14.37 -17.91
CA PHE A 11 -21.00 13.73 -17.50
C PHE A 11 -21.08 13.59 -15.98
N LEU A 12 -21.68 12.49 -15.57
CA LEU A 12 -21.53 11.89 -14.27
C LEU A 12 -20.02 11.63 -14.15
N ASN A 13 -19.27 12.61 -13.66
CA ASN A 13 -17.95 12.35 -13.13
C ASN A 13 -18.21 11.47 -11.92
N LEU A 14 -18.23 10.15 -12.18
CA LEU A 14 -18.13 9.11 -11.18
C LEU A 14 -17.03 9.56 -10.24
N GLY A 15 -17.43 9.90 -9.01
CA GLY A 15 -16.46 10.17 -7.95
C GLY A 15 -15.52 8.98 -7.94
N PHE A 16 -14.24 9.24 -8.21
CA PHE A 16 -13.19 8.26 -7.99
C PHE A 16 -13.39 7.81 -6.54
N ALA A 17 -13.90 6.59 -6.38
CA ALA A 17 -13.85 5.93 -5.09
C ALA A 17 -12.36 5.78 -4.82
N ASN A 18 -11.78 6.75 -4.11
CA ASN A 18 -10.42 6.67 -3.60
C ASN A 18 -10.42 5.46 -2.68
N ALA A 19 -10.06 4.30 -3.22
CA ALA A 19 -9.90 3.08 -2.48
C ALA A 19 -8.69 3.30 -1.57
N GLN A 20 -8.93 3.90 -0.41
CA GLN A 20 -7.90 4.12 0.58
C GLN A 20 -7.46 2.75 1.09
N CYS A 21 -6.27 2.34 0.67
CA CYS A 21 -5.62 1.16 1.18
C CYS A 21 -5.39 1.34 2.67
N LYS A 22 -5.96 0.48 3.50
CA LYS A 22 -5.68 0.45 4.94
C LYS A 22 -4.84 -0.77 5.23
N VAL A 23 -3.79 -0.58 6.01
CA VAL A 23 -2.90 -1.65 6.45
C VAL A 23 -2.94 -1.72 7.96
N TYR A 24 -3.15 -2.92 8.48
CA TYR A 24 -3.27 -3.20 9.90
C TYR A 24 -2.08 -4.04 10.34
N SER A 25 -1.54 -3.77 11.52
CA SER A 25 -0.42 -4.54 12.06
C SER A 25 -0.89 -5.81 12.80
N GLY A 26 -0.11 -6.88 12.66
CA GLY A 26 -0.25 -8.12 13.39
C GLY A 26 -1.40 -9.04 12.94
N SER A 27 -1.56 -10.14 13.67
CA SER A 27 -2.52 -11.21 13.35
C SER A 27 -3.96 -10.90 13.77
N THR A 28 -4.22 -9.82 14.49
CA THR A 28 -5.56 -9.47 14.98
C THR A 28 -6.19 -8.29 14.23
N GLY A 29 -5.39 -7.42 13.59
CA GLY A 29 -5.88 -6.42 12.64
C GLY A 29 -6.65 -5.24 13.25
N TYR A 30 -6.52 -4.96 14.55
CA TYR A 30 -7.35 -3.93 15.20
C TYR A 30 -6.83 -2.49 15.06
N ALA A 31 -5.54 -2.30 14.77
CA ALA A 31 -4.94 -0.97 14.66
C ALA A 31 -4.48 -0.71 13.23
N VAL A 32 -4.96 0.41 12.64
CA VAL A 32 -4.47 0.90 11.34
C VAL A 32 -3.02 1.36 11.53
N ALA A 33 -2.11 0.58 10.97
CA ALA A 33 -0.68 0.83 10.98
C ALA A 33 -0.30 1.85 9.90
N ALA A 34 -0.90 1.72 8.72
CA ALA A 34 -0.63 2.63 7.62
C ALA A 34 -1.83 2.78 6.66
N ARG A 35 -1.82 3.87 5.89
CA ARG A 35 -2.66 4.05 4.71
C ARG A 35 -1.81 4.22 3.46
N VAL A 36 -2.32 3.79 2.32
CA VAL A 36 -1.64 3.98 1.03
C VAL A 36 -2.53 4.71 0.05
N GLU A 37 -1.99 5.78 -0.51
CA GLU A 37 -2.65 6.66 -1.47
C GLU A 37 -1.59 7.25 -2.40
N ASP A 38 -1.85 7.24 -3.71
CA ASP A 38 -1.01 7.87 -4.74
C ASP A 38 0.50 7.55 -4.63
N GLY A 39 0.85 6.29 -4.42
CA GLY A 39 2.25 5.84 -4.33
C GLY A 39 2.96 6.22 -3.02
N LYS A 40 2.22 6.73 -2.03
CA LYS A 40 2.74 7.14 -0.71
C LYS A 40 2.12 6.30 0.39
N VAL A 41 2.92 6.02 1.40
CA VAL A 41 2.52 5.34 2.63
C VAL A 41 2.46 6.37 3.75
N TYR A 42 1.33 6.45 4.42
CA TYR A 42 1.07 7.34 5.53
C TYR A 42 0.97 6.53 6.83
N SER A 43 1.59 7.00 7.91
CA SER A 43 1.52 6.29 9.19
C SER A 43 0.21 6.55 9.95
N GLY A 44 -0.26 5.49 10.62
CA GLY A 44 -1.38 5.51 11.55
C GLY A 44 -2.75 5.66 10.91
N SER A 45 -3.77 5.76 11.77
CA SER A 45 -5.17 5.88 11.35
C SER A 45 -5.50 7.25 10.75
N SER A 46 -4.81 8.31 11.16
CA SER A 46 -5.07 9.69 10.73
C SER A 46 -4.40 10.06 9.40
N GLY A 47 -3.31 9.38 9.01
CA GLY A 47 -2.79 9.45 7.64
C GLY A 47 -2.10 10.76 7.23
N TYR A 48 -1.56 11.55 8.16
CA TYR A 48 -0.95 12.85 7.82
C TYR A 48 0.55 12.79 7.49
N ASN A 49 1.27 11.78 7.96
CA ASN A 49 2.73 11.72 7.84
C ASN A 49 3.15 10.66 6.82
N VAL A 50 3.78 11.10 5.73
CA VAL A 50 4.36 10.19 4.73
C VAL A 50 5.61 9.54 5.31
N VAL A 51 5.55 8.23 5.53
CA VAL A 51 6.65 7.42 6.08
C VAL A 51 7.40 6.64 5.02
N ALA A 52 6.78 6.40 3.86
CA ALA A 52 7.45 5.79 2.73
C ALA A 52 6.79 6.16 1.40
N ARG A 53 7.52 5.92 0.31
CA ARG A 53 7.02 5.98 -1.06
C ARG A 53 7.43 4.71 -1.78
N PHE A 54 6.70 4.33 -2.82
CA PHE A 54 7.08 3.17 -3.61
C PHE A 54 6.97 3.44 -5.09
N GLU A 55 7.97 2.96 -5.82
CA GLU A 55 8.09 3.14 -7.26
C GLU A 55 9.01 2.06 -7.82
N ASN A 56 8.71 1.55 -9.03
CA ASN A 56 9.56 0.59 -9.75
C ASN A 56 9.97 -0.63 -8.90
N GLY A 57 9.04 -1.16 -8.09
CA GLY A 57 9.29 -2.33 -7.23
C GLY A 57 10.15 -2.03 -6.00
N LYS A 58 10.49 -0.77 -5.72
CA LYS A 58 11.27 -0.35 -4.55
C LYS A 58 10.42 0.47 -3.59
N VAL A 59 10.74 0.37 -2.32
CA VAL A 59 10.14 1.12 -1.21
C VAL A 59 11.20 2.02 -0.62
N TYR A 60 10.92 3.31 -0.56
CA TYR A 60 11.82 4.36 -0.11
C TYR A 60 11.32 4.95 1.20
N SER A 61 12.21 5.24 2.15
CA SER A 61 11.83 5.85 3.41
C SER A 61 11.56 7.35 3.30
N GLY A 62 10.60 7.80 4.12
CA GLY A 62 10.21 9.19 4.28
C GLY A 62 9.48 9.79 3.09
N SER A 63 9.15 11.07 3.22
CA SER A 63 8.49 11.86 2.16
C SER A 63 9.44 12.17 0.99
N SER A 64 10.74 12.30 1.26
CA SER A 64 11.74 12.68 0.26
C SER A 64 12.23 11.50 -0.60
N GLY A 65 12.13 10.26 -0.09
CA GLY A 65 12.30 9.05 -0.90
C GLY A 65 13.73 8.71 -1.36
N TYR A 66 14.77 9.08 -0.61
CA TYR A 66 16.16 8.86 -1.03
C TYR A 66 16.74 7.49 -0.66
N THR A 67 16.22 6.85 0.40
CA THR A 67 16.79 5.60 0.93
C THR A 67 15.85 4.43 0.66
N VAL A 68 16.31 3.44 -0.11
CA VAL A 68 15.56 2.21 -0.34
C VAL A 68 15.61 1.35 0.93
N ILE A 69 14.45 1.12 1.54
CA ILE A 69 14.30 0.26 2.73
C ILE A 69 13.83 -1.15 2.38
N ALA A 70 13.13 -1.31 1.25
CA ALA A 70 12.70 -2.62 0.79
C ALA A 70 12.54 -2.67 -0.72
N ARG A 71 12.53 -3.88 -1.25
CA ARG A 71 12.25 -4.19 -2.65
C ARG A 71 11.24 -5.31 -2.73
N VAL A 72 10.33 -5.25 -3.68
CA VAL A 72 9.27 -6.24 -3.86
C VAL A 72 9.44 -6.88 -5.21
N GLU A 73 9.57 -8.20 -5.22
CA GLU A 73 9.63 -9.00 -6.45
C GLU A 73 8.61 -10.13 -6.37
N GLY A 74 7.60 -10.06 -7.25
CA GLY A 74 6.43 -10.93 -7.16
C GLY A 74 5.77 -10.82 -5.79
N ASN A 75 5.73 -11.94 -5.07
CA ASN A 75 5.09 -12.04 -3.75
C ASN A 75 6.08 -11.95 -2.58
N LYS A 76 7.35 -11.57 -2.83
CA LYS A 76 8.39 -11.50 -1.79
C LYS A 76 8.82 -10.07 -1.56
N ILE A 77 9.07 -9.75 -0.30
CA ILE A 77 9.56 -8.45 0.18
C ILE A 77 10.98 -8.67 0.72
N TYR A 78 11.92 -7.94 0.16
CA TYR A 78 13.35 -8.01 0.46
C TYR A 78 13.78 -6.78 1.25
N SER A 79 14.67 -6.94 2.22
CA SER A 79 15.25 -5.80 2.95
C SER A 79 16.30 -5.06 2.12
N GLY A 80 16.20 -3.73 2.07
CA GLY A 80 17.19 -2.85 1.45
C GLY A 80 17.18 -2.86 -0.09
N SER A 81 18.23 -2.28 -0.67
CA SER A 81 18.34 -2.05 -2.13
C SER A 81 18.87 -3.25 -2.93
N SER A 82 19.73 -4.07 -2.32
CA SER A 82 20.56 -5.07 -3.03
C SER A 82 20.68 -6.43 -2.31
N GLY A 83 19.83 -6.68 -1.31
CA GLY A 83 19.85 -7.92 -0.52
C GLY A 83 18.94 -9.02 -1.05
N TYR A 84 19.27 -10.28 -0.72
CA TYR A 84 18.43 -11.46 -0.96
C TYR A 84 17.61 -11.87 0.27
N ASN A 85 17.70 -11.09 1.35
CA ASN A 85 17.01 -11.40 2.61
C ASN A 85 15.52 -11.08 2.50
N VAL A 86 14.68 -12.12 2.49
CA VAL A 86 13.22 -12.00 2.45
C VAL A 86 12.71 -11.71 3.85
N ILE A 87 12.21 -10.49 4.05
CA ILE A 87 11.62 -10.03 5.30
C ILE A 87 10.11 -10.25 5.36
N GLY A 88 9.46 -10.46 4.21
CA GLY A 88 8.05 -10.84 4.20
C GLY A 88 7.55 -11.42 2.89
N ARG A 89 6.34 -11.99 2.94
CA ARG A 89 5.66 -12.57 1.78
C ARG A 89 4.22 -12.15 1.73
N ILE A 90 3.77 -11.78 0.54
CA ILE A 90 2.41 -11.35 0.24
C ILE A 90 1.60 -12.57 -0.18
N ASP A 91 0.44 -12.74 0.41
CA ASP A 91 -0.53 -13.77 0.05
C ASP A 91 -1.95 -13.19 0.23
N GLY A 92 -2.54 -12.81 -0.89
CA GLY A 92 -3.81 -12.08 -0.93
C GLY A 92 -3.74 -10.76 -0.16
N ASP A 93 -4.56 -10.68 0.89
CA ASP A 93 -4.71 -9.55 1.81
C ASP A 93 -3.80 -9.64 3.05
N LYS A 94 -2.91 -10.63 3.12
CA LYS A 94 -2.01 -10.85 4.26
C LYS A 94 -0.55 -10.77 3.84
N ILE A 95 0.26 -10.25 4.75
CA ILE A 95 1.71 -10.35 4.69
C ILE A 95 2.20 -11.17 5.87
N TYR A 96 3.06 -12.14 5.57
CA TYR A 96 3.70 -12.98 6.57
C TYR A 96 5.16 -12.57 6.78
N LEU A 97 5.63 -12.66 8.03
CA LEU A 97 7.01 -12.36 8.42
C LEU A 97 7.98 -13.43 7.92
N GLY A 98 9.11 -12.98 7.38
CA GLY A 98 10.23 -13.79 6.96
C GLY A 98 9.99 -14.65 5.72
N SER A 99 10.99 -15.47 5.40
CA SER A 99 10.97 -16.33 4.22
C SER A 99 10.00 -17.52 4.33
N THR A 100 9.76 -18.01 5.55
CA THR A 100 8.97 -19.22 5.83
C THR A 100 7.49 -18.95 6.09
N GLY A 101 7.11 -17.73 6.48
CA GLY A 101 5.73 -17.24 6.38
C GLY A 101 4.74 -17.72 7.45
N TYR A 102 5.18 -18.05 8.66
CA TYR A 102 4.28 -18.61 9.69
C TYR A 102 3.49 -17.57 10.50
N LYS A 103 3.93 -16.30 10.54
CA LYS A 103 3.31 -15.26 11.36
C LYS A 103 2.80 -14.12 10.49
N VAL A 104 1.52 -13.79 10.62
CA VAL A 104 0.93 -12.62 9.94
C VAL A 104 1.51 -11.34 10.54
N ALA A 105 2.21 -10.58 9.70
CA ALA A 105 2.79 -9.27 10.00
C ALA A 105 1.78 -8.15 9.81
N ALA A 106 1.00 -8.24 8.72
CA ALA A 106 0.07 -7.20 8.34
C ALA A 106 -1.12 -7.78 7.56
N ARG A 107 -2.22 -7.02 7.56
CA ARG A 107 -3.37 -7.23 6.68
C ARG A 107 -3.72 -5.96 5.93
N SER A 108 -4.28 -6.09 4.74
CA SER A 108 -4.76 -4.95 3.96
C SER A 108 -6.26 -5.01 3.65
N GLU A 109 -6.86 -3.84 3.56
CA GLU A 109 -8.19 -3.63 3.00
C GLU A 109 -8.09 -2.63 1.84
N GLY A 110 -8.67 -2.97 0.69
CA GLY A 110 -8.71 -2.10 -0.49
C GLY A 110 -7.42 -2.07 -1.31
N CYS A 111 -6.41 -2.89 -0.98
CA CYS A 111 -5.14 -2.95 -1.70
C CYS A 111 -4.43 -4.30 -1.54
N GLY A 112 -3.51 -4.59 -2.48
CA GLY A 112 -2.65 -5.77 -2.46
C GLY A 112 -1.34 -5.50 -3.20
N GLY A 113 -0.50 -6.53 -3.34
CA GLY A 113 0.75 -6.41 -4.10
C GLY A 113 1.68 -5.30 -3.57
N MET A 114 2.20 -4.46 -4.48
CA MET A 114 3.24 -3.47 -4.16
C MET A 114 2.80 -2.42 -3.12
N SER A 115 1.58 -1.90 -3.21
CA SER A 115 1.09 -0.89 -2.27
C SER A 115 1.00 -1.45 -0.85
N PHE A 116 0.48 -2.67 -0.72
CA PHE A 116 0.41 -3.34 0.57
C PHE A 116 1.80 -3.69 1.11
N ALA A 117 2.68 -4.19 0.24
CA ALA A 117 4.05 -4.51 0.59
C ALA A 117 4.85 -3.28 1.03
N ALA A 118 4.65 -2.13 0.38
CA ALA A 118 5.28 -0.88 0.75
C ALA A 118 4.85 -0.43 2.15
N ALA A 119 3.55 -0.49 2.44
CA ALA A 119 3.04 -0.15 3.76
C ALA A 119 3.51 -1.11 4.85
N ALA A 120 3.49 -2.42 4.58
CA ALA A 120 4.00 -3.40 5.53
C ALA A 120 5.50 -3.26 5.75
N ALA A 121 6.29 -3.03 4.70
CA ALA A 121 7.73 -2.80 4.81
C ALA A 121 8.09 -1.51 5.57
N ALA A 122 7.22 -0.50 5.52
CA ALA A 122 7.45 0.76 6.22
C ALA A 122 7.00 0.74 7.69
N CYS A 123 6.09 -0.17 8.09
CA CYS A 123 5.42 -0.08 9.39
C CYS A 123 5.29 -1.40 10.17
N CYS A 124 5.44 -2.57 9.54
CA CYS A 124 5.06 -3.85 10.13
C CYS A 124 6.11 -4.98 9.99
N LEU A 125 7.12 -4.81 9.12
CA LEU A 125 8.22 -5.76 8.87
C LEU A 125 9.54 -5.17 9.37
#